data_AF-A0A8J6I2Y0-F1
#
_entry.id   AF-A0A8J6I2Y0-F1
#
_cell.length_a   1.000
_cell.length_b   1.000
_cell.length_c   1.000
_cell.angle_alpha   90.00
_cell.angle_beta   90.00
_cell.angle_gamma   90.00
#
_symmetry.space_group_name_H-M   'P 1'
#
loop_
_entity.id
_entity.type
_entity.pdbx_description
1 polymer ?
#
loop_
_entity_poly.entity_id
_entity_poly.type
_entity_poly.pdbx_seq_one_letter_code
_entity_poly.pdbx_strand_id
1 'polypeptide(L)' 'SLPADRKVFVPSWSDVSAEVTRRARGGDVVVTMGAPPISLMGDELLAALSIRSTGGASVVGSDSGAAV' A
#
# COMPACT_ATOMS: atom_id res chain seq x y z
N SER A 1 -21.92 -12.37 -4.61
CA SER A 1 -20.47 -12.20 -4.89
C SER A 1 -20.17 -10.72 -5.08
N LEU A 2 -18.95 -10.26 -4.79
CA LEU A 2 -18.57 -8.87 -5.04
C LEU A 2 -18.50 -8.57 -6.56
N PRO A 3 -18.78 -7.32 -6.98
CA PRO A 3 -18.52 -6.84 -8.34
C PRO A 3 -17.08 -7.14 -8.80
N ALA A 4 -16.88 -7.33 -10.10
CA ALA A 4 -15.59 -7.79 -10.65
C ALA A 4 -14.44 -6.82 -10.39
N ASP A 5 -14.71 -5.51 -10.34
CA ASP A 5 -13.76 -4.46 -10.00
C ASP A 5 -13.45 -4.40 -8.50
N ARG A 6 -14.29 -5.00 -7.66
CA ARG A 6 -14.16 -5.03 -6.18
C ARG A 6 -13.48 -6.27 -5.64
N LYS A 7 -13.02 -7.19 -6.49
CA LYS A 7 -12.22 -8.36 -6.10
C LYS A 7 -11.13 -8.63 -7.12
N VAL A 8 -10.05 -9.26 -6.69
CA VAL A 8 -8.98 -9.70 -7.59
C VAL A 8 -8.45 -11.01 -7.11
N PHE A 9 -8.16 -11.89 -8.05
CA PHE A 9 -7.37 -13.09 -7.80
C PHE A 9 -5.94 -12.79 -8.23
N VAL A 10 -5.01 -12.96 -7.31
CA VAL A 10 -3.57 -12.81 -7.58
C VAL A 10 -2.98 -14.23 -7.58
N PRO A 11 -2.48 -14.72 -8.73
CA PRO A 11 -2.07 -16.12 -8.86
C PRO A 11 -0.73 -16.42 -8.16
N SER A 12 0.12 -15.41 -7.94
CA SER A 12 1.38 -15.54 -7.22
C SER A 12 1.32 -14.83 -5.87
N TRP A 13 1.83 -15.48 -4.84
CA TRP A 13 1.96 -14.90 -3.51
C TRP A 13 2.83 -13.63 -3.50
N SER A 14 3.93 -13.63 -4.28
CA SER A 14 4.87 -12.51 -4.37
C SER A 14 4.24 -11.22 -4.87
N ASP A 15 3.13 -11.32 -5.61
CA ASP A 15 2.53 -10.18 -6.31
C ASP A 15 1.41 -9.53 -5.48
N VAL A 16 1.04 -10.15 -4.35
CA VAL A 16 -0.04 -9.66 -3.47
C VAL A 16 0.29 -8.29 -2.90
N SER A 17 1.52 -8.08 -2.43
CA SER A 17 1.93 -6.81 -1.82
C SER A 17 1.90 -5.65 -2.82
N ALA A 18 2.30 -5.90 -4.07
CA ALA A 18 2.21 -4.93 -5.15
C ALA A 18 0.74 -4.59 -5.48
N GLU A 19 -0.14 -5.58 -5.54
CA GLU A 19 -1.56 -5.35 -5.86
C GLU A 19 -2.31 -4.62 -4.74
N VAL A 20 -2.05 -4.95 -3.47
CA VAL A 20 -2.59 -4.19 -2.33
C VAL A 20 -2.06 -2.76 -2.37
N THR A 21 -0.77 -2.60 -2.66
CA THR A 21 -0.14 -1.29 -2.75
C THR A 21 -0.81 -0.43 -3.83
N ARG A 22 -1.02 -0.98 -5.03
CA ARG A 22 -1.68 -0.27 -6.11
C ARG A 22 -3.10 0.23 -5.75
N ARG A 23 -3.81 -0.46 -4.85
CA ARG A 23 -5.20 -0.13 -4.48
C ARG A 23 -5.33 0.79 -3.27
N ALA A 24 -4.44 0.66 -2.29
CA ALA A 24 -4.57 1.36 -1.02
C ALA A 24 -4.44 2.88 -1.19
N ARG A 25 -5.30 3.62 -0.49
CA ARG A 25 -5.33 5.09 -0.39
C ARG A 25 -5.02 5.53 1.04
N GLY A 26 -4.70 6.81 1.20
CA GLY A 26 -4.56 7.39 2.54
C GLY A 26 -5.86 7.26 3.34
N GLY A 27 -5.77 6.72 4.56
CA GLY A 27 -6.91 6.46 5.43
C GLY A 27 -7.52 5.05 5.29
N ASP A 28 -7.06 4.23 4.35
CA ASP A 28 -7.53 2.85 4.22
C ASP A 28 -7.01 1.94 5.34
N VAL A 29 -7.80 0.93 5.70
CA VAL A 29 -7.40 -0.15 6.60
C VAL A 29 -7.21 -1.43 5.76
N VAL A 30 -6.03 -2.04 5.86
CA VAL A 30 -5.72 -3.32 5.21
C VAL A 30 -5.76 -4.44 6.25
N VAL A 31 -6.50 -5.51 5.96
CA VAL A 31 -6.62 -6.70 6.82
C VAL A 31 -6.10 -7.92 6.07
N THR A 32 -5.07 -8.56 6.62
CA THR A 32 -4.64 -9.91 6.23
C THR A 32 -5.49 -10.94 6.99
N MET A 33 -6.16 -11.84 6.29
CA MET A 33 -7.08 -12.81 6.90
C MET A 33 -6.91 -14.20 6.29
N GLY A 34 -6.91 -15.22 7.14
CA GLY A 34 -6.75 -16.62 6.75
C GLY A 34 -5.94 -17.41 7.78
N ALA A 35 -5.72 -18.69 7.52
CA ALA A 35 -4.76 -19.48 8.28
C ALA A 35 -3.32 -19.10 7.86
N PRO A 36 -2.30 -19.40 8.70
CA PRO A 36 -0.90 -19.28 8.30
C PRO A 36 -0.66 -19.93 6.92
N PRO A 37 0.21 -19.33 6.07
CA PRO A 37 1.22 -18.33 6.40
C PRO A 37 0.79 -16.86 6.24
N ILE A 38 -0.51 -16.55 6.12
CA ILE A 38 -0.99 -15.18 5.81
C ILE A 38 -0.52 -14.08 6.79
N SER A 39 -0.20 -14.43 8.03
CA SER A 39 0.36 -13.50 9.01
C SER A 39 1.72 -12.93 8.60
N LEU A 40 2.52 -13.64 7.80
CA LEU A 40 3.84 -13.18 7.35
C LEU A 40 3.76 -12.04 6.32
N MET A 41 2.63 -11.92 5.62
CA MET A 41 2.39 -10.88 4.60
C MET A 41 2.29 -9.46 5.21
N GLY A 42 2.02 -9.35 6.51
CA GLY A 42 1.84 -8.07 7.19
C GLY A 42 3.06 -7.15 7.05
N ASP A 43 4.25 -7.68 7.32
CA ASP A 43 5.50 -6.91 7.26
C ASP A 43 5.86 -6.53 5.81
N GLU A 44 5.65 -7.45 4.85
CA GLU A 44 5.86 -7.19 3.42
C GLU A 44 4.98 -6.04 2.92
N LEU A 45 3.71 -6.00 3.37
CA LEU A 45 2.77 -4.92 3.03
C LEU A 45 3.20 -3.58 3.62
N LEU A 46 3.59 -3.54 4.90
CA LEU A 46 4.04 -2.32 5.56
C LEU A 46 5.29 -1.74 4.89
N ALA A 47 6.24 -2.59 4.50
CA ALA A 47 7.43 -2.17 3.75
C ALA A 47 7.05 -1.56 2.39
N ALA A 48 6.21 -2.23 1.61
CA ALA A 48 5.78 -1.75 0.29
C ALA A 48 4.98 -0.43 0.36
N LEU A 49 4.09 -0.29 1.36
CA LEU A 49 3.34 0.94 1.62
C LEU A 49 4.25 2.12 2.00
N SER A 50 5.27 1.85 2.81
CA SER A 50 6.26 2.86 3.24
C SER A 50 7.09 3.36 2.06
N ILE A 51 7.64 2.45 1.23
CA ILE A 51 8.42 2.80 0.04
C ILE A 51 7.63 3.69 -0.91
N ARG A 52 6.37 3.35 -1.18
CA ARG A 52 5.50 4.14 -2.05
C ARG A 52 5.23 5.54 -1.49
N SER A 53 5.03 5.64 -0.17
CA SER A 53 4.79 6.92 0.50
C SER A 53 6.01 7.84 0.40
N THR A 54 7.22 7.30 0.52
CA THR A 54 8.47 8.05 0.32
C THR A 54 8.71 8.43 -1.15
N GLY A 55 8.41 7.53 -2.08
CA GLY A 55 8.54 7.78 -3.52
C GLY A 55 7.55 8.81 -4.09
N GLY A 56 6.46 9.09 -3.38
CA GLY A 56 5.49 10.13 -3.73
C GLY A 56 5.77 11.52 -3.13
N ALA A 57 6.75 11.65 -2.25
CA ALA A 57 7.01 12.88 -1.49
C ALA A 57 7.89 13.92 -2.22
N SER A 58 8.28 13.68 -3.47
CA SER A 58 9.08 14.63 -4.26
C SER A 58 8.21 15.56 -5.11
N VAL A 59 7.40 16.41 -4.47
CA VAL A 59 6.88 17.69 -5.02
C VAL A 59 6.18 18.51 -3.90
N VAL A 60 6.91 18.89 -2.85
CA VAL A 60 6.52 20.07 -2.07
C VAL A 60 7.76 20.95 -1.96
N GLY A 61 7.71 22.06 -2.70
CA GLY A 61 8.78 23.04 -2.81
C GLY A 61 9.09 23.68 -1.46
N SER A 62 10.37 23.97 -1.29
CA SER A 62 10.88 24.81 -0.21
C SER A 62 10.19 26.17 -0.25
N ASP A 63 9.39 26.47 0.77
CA ASP A 63 9.09 27.88 1.09
C ASP A 63 10.24 28.38 1.97
N SER A 64 11.21 29.05 1.34
CA SER A 64 12.21 29.82 2.06
C SER A 64 11.51 31.05 2.61
N GLY A 65 11.14 30.99 3.89
CA GLY A 65 10.64 32.12 4.64
C GLY A 65 11.59 33.31 4.56
N ALA A 66 11.20 34.32 3.78
CA ALA A 66 11.75 35.65 3.86
C ALA A 66 11.00 36.39 4.98
N ALA A 67 11.76 36.76 6.01
CA ALA A 67 11.35 37.59 7.12
C ALA A 67 10.79 38.94 6.65
N VAL A 68 9.69 39.38 7.25
CA VAL A 68 9.35 40.78 7.56
C VAL A 68 8.60 40.86 8.88
#